data_AF-A0A6B2V1M5-F1
#
_entry.id   AF-A0A6B2V1M5-F1
#
_cell.length_a   1.000
_cell.length_b   1.000
_cell.length_c   1.000
_cell.angle_alpha   90.00
_cell.angle_beta   90.00
_cell.angle_gamma   90.00
#
_symmetry.space_group_name_H-M   'P 1'
#
loop_
_entity.id
_entity.type
_entity.pdbx_description
1 polymer ?
#
loop_
_entity_poly.entity_id
_entity_poly.type
_entity_poly.pdbx_seq_one_letter_code
_entity_poly.pdbx_strand_id
1 'polypeptide(L)' 'MNAIISAADLAAALASPNPPVLLDVRWQLSVAKAAGEPPFDGRAAHAAGHVPGAVFVDLDRELASAPGGAGRHPLPDVAE' A
#
# COMPACT_ATOMS: atom_id res chain seq x y z
N MET A 1 6.43 -2.03 -20.28
CA MET A 1 6.00 -2.22 -18.88
C MET A 1 4.68 -1.49 -18.74
N ASN A 2 3.58 -2.20 -18.49
CA ASN A 2 2.30 -1.56 -18.22
C ASN A 2 2.22 -1.28 -16.71
N ALA A 3 1.92 -0.04 -16.35
CA ALA A 3 1.79 0.36 -14.94
C ALA A 3 0.57 -0.28 -14.25
N ILE A 4 -0.37 -0.83 -15.04
CA ILE A 4 -1.60 -1.45 -14.58
C ILE A 4 -1.74 -2.81 -15.26
N ILE A 5 -2.16 -3.83 -14.49
CA ILE A 5 -2.44 -5.18 -14.96
C ILE A 5 -3.83 -5.61 -14.50
N SER A 6 -4.42 -6.61 -15.17
CA SER A 6 -5.68 -7.19 -14.70
C SER A 6 -5.45 -8.12 -13.50
N ALA A 7 -6.53 -8.41 -12.76
CA ALA A 7 -6.47 -9.42 -11.69
C ALA A 7 -6.12 -10.83 -12.21
N ALA A 8 -6.54 -11.16 -13.44
CA ALA A 8 -6.21 -12.43 -14.07
C ALA A 8 -4.72 -12.53 -14.41
N ASP A 9 -4.13 -11.44 -14.92
CA ASP A 9 -2.69 -11.38 -15.21
C ASP A 9 -1.86 -11.47 -13.93
N LEU A 10 -2.30 -10.81 -12.85
CA LEU A 10 -1.66 -10.92 -11.54
C LEU A 10 -1.68 -12.39 -11.05
N ALA A 11 -2.83 -13.06 -11.13
CA ALA A 11 -2.94 -14.46 -10.72
C ALA A 11 -1.99 -15.38 -11.52
N ALA A 12 -1.88 -15.16 -12.83
CA ALA A 12 -0.94 -15.90 -13.68
C ALA A 12 0.52 -15.61 -13.31
N ALA A 13 0.88 -14.35 -13.03
CA ALA A 13 2.23 -13.97 -12.64
C ALA A 13 2.64 -14.58 -11.29
N LEU A 14 1.72 -14.61 -10.30
CA LEU A 14 1.94 -15.21 -8.99
C LEU A 14 2.12 -16.74 -9.05
N ALA A 15 1.60 -17.40 -10.09
CA ALA A 15 1.78 -18.84 -10.32
C ALA A 15 3.05 -19.18 -11.14
N SER A 16 3.80 -18.17 -11.59
CA SER A 16 4.99 -18.38 -12.41
C SER A 16 6.20 -18.84 -11.58
N PRO A 17 7.26 -19.41 -12.20
CA PRO A 17 8.47 -19.80 -11.48
C PRO A 17 9.21 -18.63 -10.78
N ASN A 18 8.93 -17.39 -11.19
CA ASN A 18 9.51 -16.18 -10.62
C ASN A 18 8.37 -15.19 -10.29
N PRO A 19 7.60 -15.45 -9.22
CA PRO A 19 6.47 -14.60 -8.87
C PRO A 19 6.94 -13.20 -8.43
N PRO A 20 6.16 -12.14 -8.73
CA PRO A 20 6.48 -10.81 -8.26
C PRO A 20 6.30 -10.72 -6.74
N VAL A 21 7.01 -9.79 -6.10
CA VAL A 21 6.69 -9.36 -4.74
C VAL A 21 5.42 -8.52 -4.80
N LEU A 22 4.39 -8.94 -4.08
CA LEU A 22 3.13 -8.22 -4.01
C LEU A 22 3.13 -7.32 -2.76
N LEU A 23 2.93 -6.02 -2.97
CA LEU A 23 2.86 -5.04 -1.88
C LEU A 23 1.42 -4.54 -1.71
N ASP A 24 0.91 -4.62 -0.49
CA ASP A 24 -0.36 -4.05 -0.11
C ASP A 24 -0.12 -2.68 0.52
N VAL A 25 -0.30 -1.64 -0.28
CA VAL A 25 -0.07 -0.23 0.08
C VAL A 25 -1.40 0.48 0.37
N ARG A 26 -2.38 -0.25 0.94
CA ARG A 26 -3.70 0.30 1.24
C ARG A 26 -3.60 1.50 2.18
N TRP A 27 -4.30 2.56 1.82
CA TRP A 27 -4.35 3.80 2.59
C TRP A 27 -5.71 4.48 2.40
N GLN A 28 -6.14 5.25 3.39
CA GLN A 28 -7.38 6.03 3.33
C GLN A 28 -7.13 7.46 3.83
N LEU A 29 -7.70 8.44 3.12
CA LEU A 29 -7.69 9.86 3.52
C LEU A 29 -8.60 10.14 4.74
N SER A 30 -8.95 9.14 5.54
CA SER A 30 -9.97 9.31 6.58
C SER A 30 -9.50 10.25 7.70
N VAL A 31 -10.04 11.46 7.68
CA VAL A 31 -10.46 12.12 8.92
C VAL A 31 -11.47 11.19 9.59
N ALA A 32 -11.32 10.95 10.90
CA ALA A 32 -12.22 10.13 11.71
C ALA A 32 -13.67 10.19 11.20
N LYS A 33 -14.19 9.03 10.78
CA LYS A 33 -15.58 8.91 10.32
C LYS A 33 -16.49 9.30 11.48
N ALA A 34 -17.06 10.50 11.40
CA ALA A 34 -17.75 11.16 12.53
C ALA A 34 -16.85 11.30 13.78
N ALA A 35 -17.19 12.25 14.65
CA ALA A 35 -16.42 12.47 15.87
C ALA A 35 -16.43 11.20 16.76
N GLY A 36 -15.37 10.39 16.72
CA GLY A 36 -15.18 9.25 17.62
C GLY A 36 -14.58 7.97 17.02
N GLU A 37 -14.56 7.79 15.70
CA GLU A 37 -13.91 6.59 15.12
C GLU A 37 -12.39 6.75 15.05
N PRO A 38 -11.61 5.69 15.36
CA PRO A 38 -10.17 5.70 15.17
C PRO A 38 -9.82 5.85 13.68
N PRO A 39 -8.64 6.41 13.36
CA PRO A 39 -8.16 6.48 11.99
C PRO A 39 -8.07 5.08 11.37
N PHE A 40 -8.10 5.01 10.04
CA PHE A 40 -7.97 3.75 9.33
C PHE A 40 -6.65 3.05 9.68
N ASP A 41 -6.73 1.82 10.19
CA ASP A 41 -5.58 0.96 10.45
C ASP A 41 -5.37 0.01 9.27
N GLY A 42 -4.46 0.39 8.37
CA GLY A 42 -4.12 -0.42 7.19
C GLY A 42 -3.53 -1.79 7.55
N ARG A 43 -2.77 -1.88 8.64
CA ARG A 43 -2.17 -3.14 9.08
C ARG A 43 -3.22 -4.11 9.61
N ALA A 44 -4.15 -3.63 10.43
CA ALA A 44 -5.27 -4.43 10.89
C ALA A 44 -6.17 -4.87 9.73
N ALA A 45 -6.46 -3.97 8.78
CA ALA A 45 -7.23 -4.30 7.59
C ALA A 45 -6.54 -5.36 6.72
N HIS A 46 -5.22 -5.26 6.54
CA HIS A 46 -4.43 -6.28 5.85
C HIS A 46 -4.52 -7.63 6.56
N ALA A 47 -4.31 -7.65 7.89
CA ALA A 47 -4.42 -8.87 8.69
C ALA A 47 -5.82 -9.51 8.62
N ALA A 48 -6.88 -8.71 8.53
CA ALA A 48 -8.25 -9.18 8.36
C ALA A 48 -8.52 -9.81 6.98
N GLY A 49 -7.79 -9.37 5.94
CA GLY A 49 -7.90 -9.91 4.59
C GLY A 49 -7.01 -9.20 3.57
N HIS A 50 -6.23 -9.99 2.84
CA HIS A 50 -5.33 -9.53 1.78
C HIS A 50 -5.16 -10.62 0.71
N VAL A 51 -4.60 -10.23 -0.43
CA VAL A 51 -4.24 -11.16 -1.50
C VAL A 51 -3.12 -12.09 -1.00
N PRO A 52 -3.19 -13.42 -1.23
CA PRO A 52 -2.17 -14.34 -0.74
C PRO A 52 -0.74 -13.93 -1.13
N GLY A 53 0.16 -13.94 -0.15
CA GLY A 53 1.57 -13.58 -0.33
C GLY A 53 1.87 -12.08 -0.37
N ALA A 54 0.84 -11.21 -0.27
CA ALA A 54 1.07 -9.77 -0.17
C ALA A 54 1.77 -9.39 1.14
N VAL A 55 2.70 -8.45 1.06
CA VAL A 55 3.34 -7.82 2.22
C VAL A 55 2.72 -6.44 2.43
N PHE A 56 2.25 -6.17 3.65
CA PHE A 56 1.77 -4.83 4.00
C PHE A 56 2.92 -3.83 4.05
N VAL A 57 2.73 -2.69 3.38
CA VAL A 57 3.64 -1.54 3.42
C VAL A 57 2.87 -0.31 3.87
N ASP A 58 3.37 0.34 4.92
CA ASP A 58 2.80 1.57 5.44
C ASP A 58 3.23 2.74 4.54
N LEU A 59 2.28 3.31 3.79
CA LEU A 59 2.54 4.41 2.85
C LEU A 59 3.25 5.58 3.53
N ASP A 60 2.76 5.98 4.71
CA ASP A 60 3.24 7.16 5.43
C ASP A 60 4.63 6.95 6.03
N ARG A 61 4.95 5.72 6.44
CA ARG A 61 6.22 5.42 7.13
C ARG A 61 7.33 4.93 6.23
N GLU A 62 7.00 4.21 5.16
CA GLU A 62 7.98 3.45 4.37
C GLU A 62 8.15 4.02 2.96
N LEU A 63 7.16 4.74 2.43
CA LEU A 63 7.12 5.18 1.04
C LEU A 63 6.92 6.69 0.87
N ALA A 64 6.96 7.44 1.97
CA ALA A 64 6.77 8.88 1.97
C ALA A 64 7.76 9.58 2.92
N SER A 65 8.34 10.69 2.48
CA SER A 65 8.99 11.62 3.41
C SER A 65 7.96 12.49 4.12
N ALA A 66 8.45 13.31 5.05
CA ALA A 66 7.64 14.31 5.73
C ALA A 66 6.86 15.21 4.74
N PRO A 67 5.56 15.45 4.98
CA PRO A 67 4.75 16.31 4.12
C PRO A 67 5.30 17.74 4.06
N GLY A 68 5.12 18.40 2.92
CA GLY A 68 5.65 19.75 2.71
C GLY A 68 5.27 20.35 1.36
N GLY A 69 6.14 21.20 0.81
CA GLY A 69 5.91 21.87 -0.48
C GLY A 69 5.69 20.92 -1.67
N ALA A 70 6.15 19.67 -1.55
CA ALA A 70 5.98 18.62 -2.56
C ALA A 70 4.68 17.78 -2.40
N GLY A 71 3.84 18.07 -1.40
CA GLY A 71 2.56 17.39 -1.18
C GLY A 71 2.47 16.64 0.16
N ARG A 72 1.46 15.76 0.27
CA ARG A 72 1.13 15.03 1.52
C ARG A 72 1.95 13.76 1.73
N HIS A 73 2.38 13.10 0.64
CA HIS A 73 3.21 11.90 0.66
C HIS A 73 4.28 12.03 -0.43
N PRO A 74 5.25 12.96 -0.27
CA PRO A 74 6.35 13.10 -1.23
C PRO A 74 7.19 11.82 -1.26
N LEU A 75 7.67 11.43 -2.44
CA LEU A 75 8.56 10.27 -2.59
C LEU A 75 9.85 10.50 -1.79
N PRO A 76 10.34 9.50 -1.03
CA PRO A 76 11.54 9.64 -0.24
C PRO A 76 12.81 9.64 -1.06
N ASP A 77 13.85 10.26 -0.50
CA ASP A 77 15.20 10.14 -1.03
C ASP A 77 15.69 8.71 -0.85
N VAL A 78 16.46 8.20 -1.81
CA VAL A 78 16.99 6.82 -1.77
C VAL A 78 17.90 6.57 -0.56
N ALA A 79 18.44 7.64 0.02
CA ALA A 79 19.35 7.60 1.15
C ALA A 79 18.68 7.84 2.52
N GLU A 80 17.36 8.07 2.55
CA GLU A 80 16.58 8.26 3.78
C GLU A 80 16.38 6.94 4.54
#